data_AF-A0A4U0SWK4-F1
#
_entry.id   AF-A0A4U0SWK4-F1
#
_cell.length_a   1.000
_cell.length_b   1.000
_cell.length_c   1.000
_cell.angle_alpha   90.00
_cell.angle_beta   90.00
_cell.angle_gamma   90.00
#
_symmetry.space_group_name_H-M   'P 1'
#
loop_
_entity.id
_entity.type
_entity.pdbx_description
1 polymer ?
#
loop_
_entity_poly.entity_id
_entity_poly.type
_entity_poly.pdbx_seq_one_letter_code
_entity_poly.pdbx_strand_id
1 'polypeptide(L)'
;MADFTEAYKADDRSARKETEDGRFRRFTYEDLVARDKANLDITWLRDPALDDADSMLAPEVIAQEIVEDLQAALVEFEAIAEALGGEVKPDIAAEEVIAEA
;
A
#
# COMPACT_ATOMS: atom_id res chain seq x y z
N MET A 1 -16.53 -12.38 -15.26
CA MET A 1 -17.00 -13.76 -14.97
C MET A 1 -17.24 -14.54 -16.27
N ALA A 2 -17.79 -13.92 -17.31
CA ALA A 2 -17.91 -14.51 -18.65
C ALA A 2 -16.55 -14.96 -19.22
N ASP A 3 -15.51 -14.13 -19.10
CA ASP A 3 -14.18 -14.38 -19.66
C ASP A 3 -13.51 -15.62 -19.07
N PHE A 4 -13.70 -15.86 -17.77
CA PHE A 4 -13.23 -17.08 -17.11
C PHE A 4 -13.93 -18.32 -17.66
N THR A 5 -15.27 -18.28 -17.81
CA THR A 5 -16.04 -19.42 -18.33
C THR A 5 -15.63 -19.76 -19.76
N GLU A 6 -15.37 -18.75 -20.59
CA GLU A 6 -14.90 -18.93 -21.95
C GLU A 6 -13.50 -19.56 -21.99
N ALA A 7 -12.58 -19.09 -21.15
CA ALA A 7 -11.20 -19.57 -21.06
C ALA A 7 -11.07 -20.97 -20.43
N TYR A 8 -11.93 -21.32 -19.47
CA TYR A 8 -11.84 -22.55 -18.69
C TYR A 8 -12.13 -23.83 -19.50
N LYS A 9 -13.01 -23.74 -20.50
CA LYS A 9 -13.40 -24.83 -21.42
C LYS A 9 -13.52 -26.20 -20.72
N ALA A 10 -14.56 -26.37 -19.89
CA ALA A 10 -14.74 -27.57 -19.06
C ALA A 10 -14.78 -28.87 -19.89
N ASP A 11 -15.42 -28.81 -21.07
CA ASP A 11 -15.60 -29.96 -21.97
C ASP A 11 -14.32 -30.33 -22.75
N ASP A 12 -13.44 -29.36 -23.00
CA ASP A 12 -12.16 -29.55 -23.69
C ASP A 12 -11.04 -28.75 -23.00
N ARG A 13 -10.31 -29.45 -22.12
CA ARG A 13 -9.19 -28.87 -21.37
C ARG A 13 -8.01 -28.48 -22.25
N SER A 14 -7.88 -29.04 -23.46
CA SER A 14 -6.78 -28.72 -24.36
C SER A 14 -6.99 -27.37 -25.07
N ALA A 15 -8.24 -26.93 -25.19
CA ALA A 15 -8.62 -25.65 -25.76
C ALA A 15 -8.55 -24.47 -24.76
N ARG A 16 -8.08 -24.70 -23.54
CA ARG A 16 -7.90 -23.65 -22.52
C ARG A 16 -6.91 -22.60 -22.98
N LYS A 17 -7.26 -21.33 -22.74
CA LYS A 17 -6.42 -20.17 -23.07
C LYS A 17 -6.32 -19.26 -21.87
N GLU A 18 -5.17 -18.62 -21.71
CA GLU A 18 -5.00 -17.59 -20.69
C GLU A 18 -5.88 -16.38 -21.01
N THR A 19 -6.36 -15.70 -19.98
CA THR A 19 -7.18 -14.48 -20.13
C THR A 19 -6.29 -13.24 -20.19
N GLU A 20 -6.73 -12.21 -20.90
CA GLU A 20 -5.99 -10.94 -21.04
C GLU A 20 -5.82 -10.21 -19.70
N ASP A 21 -6.78 -10.36 -18.79
CA ASP A 21 -6.73 -9.83 -17.42
C ASP A 21 -5.80 -10.62 -16.48
N GLY A 22 -5.16 -11.68 -16.98
CA GLY A 22 -4.24 -12.53 -16.23
C GLY A 22 -4.87 -13.37 -15.13
N ARG A 23 -6.20 -13.35 -14.94
CA ARG A 23 -6.89 -14.12 -13.87
C ARG A 23 -6.90 -15.62 -14.12
N PHE A 24 -6.82 -16.04 -15.38
CA PHE A 24 -6.65 -17.43 -15.76
C PHE A 24 -5.29 -17.62 -16.42
N ARG A 25 -4.39 -18.32 -15.73
CA ARG A 25 -3.00 -18.53 -16.16
C ARG A 25 -2.64 -20.00 -16.10
N ARG A 26 -1.84 -20.47 -17.07
CA ARG A 26 -1.31 -21.83 -17.13
C ARG A 26 0.12 -21.83 -16.59
N PHE A 27 0.47 -22.88 -15.86
CA PHE A 27 1.84 -23.19 -15.46
C PHE A 27 2.26 -24.50 -16.11
N THR A 28 3.46 -24.55 -16.69
CA THR A 28 3.99 -25.80 -17.24
C THR A 28 4.48 -26.70 -16.11
N TYR A 29 4.67 -27.99 -16.41
CA TYR A 29 5.22 -28.93 -15.43
C TYR A 29 6.60 -28.47 -14.92
N GLU A 30 7.46 -27.99 -15.83
CA GLU A 30 8.79 -27.48 -15.53
C GLU A 30 8.74 -26.30 -14.56
N ASP A 31 7.80 -25.36 -14.77
CA ASP A 31 7.59 -24.22 -13.86
C ASP A 31 7.19 -24.67 -12.45
N LEU A 32 6.40 -25.74 -12.34
CA LEU A 32 5.89 -26.23 -11.06
C LEU A 32 6.97 -26.97 -10.28
N VAL A 33 7.78 -27.81 -10.95
CA VAL A 33 8.81 -28.62 -10.26
C VAL A 33 10.07 -27.84 -9.93
N ALA A 34 10.34 -26.72 -10.62
CA ALA A 34 11.45 -25.83 -10.28
C ALA A 34 11.23 -25.07 -8.96
N ARG A 35 9.99 -25.03 -8.46
CA ARG A 35 9.64 -24.36 -7.18
C ARG A 35 10.11 -25.19 -5.99
N ASP A 36 10.38 -24.52 -4.88
CA ASP A 36 10.70 -25.20 -3.62
C ASP A 36 9.60 -26.22 -3.28
N LYS A 37 10.00 -27.48 -3.12
CA LYS A 37 9.12 -28.61 -2.81
C LYS A 37 7.91 -28.76 -3.75
N ALA A 38 8.01 -28.28 -4.99
CA ALA A 38 6.89 -28.22 -5.92
C ALA A 38 5.64 -27.56 -5.31
N ASN A 39 5.83 -26.49 -4.54
CA ASN A 39 4.75 -25.79 -3.85
C ASN A 39 3.72 -25.23 -4.85
N LEU A 40 2.46 -25.68 -4.72
CA LEU A 40 1.32 -25.31 -5.55
C LEU A 40 0.52 -24.10 -5.02
N ASP A 41 0.92 -23.53 -3.89
CA ASP A 41 0.46 -22.21 -3.47
C ASP A 41 1.12 -21.15 -4.36
N ILE A 42 0.43 -20.82 -5.46
CA ILE A 42 0.93 -19.94 -6.50
C ILE A 42 0.04 -18.70 -6.54
N THR A 43 0.63 -17.57 -6.18
CA THR A 43 0.06 -16.24 -6.40
C THR A 43 0.77 -15.61 -7.59
N TRP A 44 0.02 -15.22 -8.62
CA TRP A 44 0.58 -14.62 -9.85
C TRP A 44 -0.09 -13.31 -10.25
N LEU A 45 -1.23 -13.00 -9.67
CA LEU A 45 -1.91 -11.72 -9.80
C LEU A 45 -1.60 -10.91 -8.55
N ARG A 46 -1.10 -9.70 -8.73
CA ARG A 46 -1.01 -8.70 -7.67
C ARG A 46 -2.26 -7.84 -7.76
N ASP A 47 -2.85 -7.53 -6.61
CA ASP A 47 -3.96 -6.58 -6.55
C ASP A 47 -3.41 -5.18 -6.82
N PRO A 48 -3.89 -4.45 -7.84
CA PRO A 48 -3.45 -3.08 -8.11
C PRO A 48 -3.79 -2.12 -6.95
N ALA A 49 -4.74 -2.43 -6.08
CA ALA A 49 -4.99 -1.66 -4.86
C ALA A 49 -3.87 -1.80 -3.81
N LEU A 50 -2.98 -2.79 -3.95
CA LEU A 50 -1.79 -2.95 -3.10
C LEU A 50 -0.56 -2.22 -3.66
N ASP A 51 -0.62 -1.72 -4.90
CA ASP A 51 0.44 -0.88 -5.49
C ASP A 51 0.38 0.58 -4.99
N ASP A 52 -0.56 0.93 -4.10
CA ASP A 52 -0.54 2.21 -3.35
C ASP A 52 0.70 2.34 -2.44
N ALA A 53 1.43 1.24 -2.19
CA ALA A 53 2.72 1.27 -1.49
C ALA A 53 3.89 1.74 -2.38
N ASP A 54 3.85 1.48 -3.69
CA ASP A 54 4.84 1.97 -4.67
C ASP A 54 4.39 3.31 -5.31
N SER A 55 3.13 3.70 -5.10
CA SER A 55 2.61 5.03 -5.40
C SER A 55 2.81 6.04 -4.25
N MET A 56 3.51 5.63 -3.19
CA MET A 56 3.88 6.54 -2.11
C MET A 56 4.80 7.64 -2.65
N LEU A 57 4.38 8.88 -2.41
CA LEU A 57 5.23 10.06 -2.58
C LEU A 57 6.59 9.80 -1.92
N ALA A 58 7.65 10.41 -2.42
CA ALA A 58 8.98 10.23 -1.83
C ALA A 58 8.92 10.44 -0.30
N PRO A 59 9.68 9.68 0.51
CA PRO A 59 9.58 9.74 1.97
C PRO A 59 9.65 11.15 2.55
N GLU A 60 10.40 12.03 1.88
CA GLU A 60 10.54 13.45 2.24
C GLU A 60 9.23 14.23 2.08
N VAL A 61 8.45 13.94 1.05
CA VAL A 61 7.15 14.56 0.80
C VAL A 61 6.13 14.10 1.84
N ILE A 62 6.12 12.80 2.16
CA ILE A 62 5.25 12.25 3.22
C ILE A 62 5.58 12.89 4.57
N ALA A 63 6.87 13.01 4.90
CA ALA A 63 7.29 13.64 6.15
C ALA A 63 6.86 15.12 6.22
N GLN A 64 6.95 15.84 5.10
CA GLN A 64 6.51 17.23 5.02
C GLN A 64 4.99 17.35 5.24
N GLU A 65 4.18 16.56 4.53
CA GLU A 65 2.71 16.57 4.66
C GLU A 65 2.28 16.26 6.10
N ILE A 66 2.89 15.26 6.74
CA ILE A 66 2.61 14.92 8.14
C ILE A 66 2.90 16.11 9.07
N VAL A 67 4.03 16.81 8.89
CA VAL A 67 4.38 17.96 9.73
C VAL A 67 3.38 19.10 9.54
N GLU A 68 3.00 19.41 8.30
CA GLU A 68 2.02 20.45 7.98
C GLU A 68 0.65 20.14 8.60
N ASP A 69 0.16 18.90 8.45
CA ASP A 69 -1.12 18.46 9.02
C ASP A 69 -1.12 18.51 10.55
N LEU A 70 -0.04 18.05 11.19
CA LEU A 70 0.08 18.09 12.65
C LEU A 70 0.16 19.51 13.19
N GLN A 71 0.83 20.43 12.48
CA GLN A 71 0.88 21.85 12.84
C GLN A 71 -0.51 22.49 12.74
N ALA A 72 -1.25 22.22 11.66
CA ALA A 72 -2.61 22.71 11.50
C ALA A 72 -3.53 22.19 12.62
N ALA A 73 -3.48 20.88 12.91
CA ALA A 73 -4.24 20.28 13.99
C ALA A 73 -3.88 20.88 15.36
N LEU A 74 -2.60 21.17 15.61
CA LEU A 74 -2.17 21.79 16.87
C LEU A 74 -2.75 23.21 17.02
N VAL A 75 -2.70 24.02 15.97
CA VAL A 75 -3.30 25.37 15.97
C VAL A 75 -4.80 25.31 16.25
N GLU A 76 -5.51 24.35 15.67
CA GLU A 76 -6.93 24.14 15.96
C GLU A 76 -7.17 23.77 17.43
N PHE A 77 -6.36 22.88 17.99
CA PHE A 77 -6.47 22.51 19.41
C PHE A 77 -6.16 23.67 20.35
N GLU A 78 -5.16 24.49 20.05
CA GLU A 78 -4.83 25.70 20.81
C GLU A 78 -6.01 26.69 20.80
N ALA A 79 -6.62 26.93 19.64
CA ALA A 79 -7.79 27.79 19.52
C ALA A 79 -8.99 27.27 20.33
N ILE A 80 -9.22 25.95 20.33
CA ILE A 80 -10.26 25.32 21.15
C ILE A 80 -9.96 25.45 22.64
N ALA A 81 -8.70 25.24 23.05
CA ALA A 81 -8.27 25.35 24.44
C ALA A 81 -8.42 26.79 24.97
N GLU A 82 -8.04 27.80 24.17
CA GLU A 82 -8.24 29.21 24.50
C GLU A 82 -9.72 29.54 24.64
N ALA A 83 -10.56 29.07 23.71
CA ALA A 83 -12.00 29.26 23.77
C ALA A 83 -12.66 28.65 25.03
N LEU A 84 -12.06 27.58 25.56
CA LEU A 84 -12.51 26.91 26.79
C LEU A 84 -11.89 27.51 28.08
N GLY A 85 -10.99 28.49 27.95
CA GLY A 85 -10.31 29.13 29.08
C GLY A 85 -9.11 28.37 29.64
N GLY A 86 -8.55 27.43 28.88
CA GLY A 86 -7.28 26.78 29.21
C GLY A 86 -6.10 27.60 28.71
N GLU A 87 -5.16 27.97 29.59
CA GLU A 87 -3.85 28.48 29.18
C GLU A 87 -3.01 27.34 28.61
N VAL A 88 -2.72 27.38 27.30
CA VAL A 88 -1.74 26.49 26.67
C VAL A 88 -0.39 27.19 26.69
N LYS A 89 0.53 26.73 27.53
CA LYS A 89 1.93 27.18 27.49
C LYS A 89 2.64 26.43 26.36
N PRO A 90 3.36 27.11 25.46
CA PRO A 90 4.17 26.42 24.47
C PRO A 90 5.27 25.66 25.23
N ASP A 91 5.31 24.34 25.07
CA ASP A 91 6.38 23.51 25.63
C ASP A 91 7.64 23.75 24.79
N ILE A 92 8.52 24.61 25.28
CA ILE A 92 9.83 24.90 24.68
C ILE A 92 10.71 23.66 24.92
N ALA A 93 10.81 22.79 23.92
CA ALA A 93 11.82 21.73 23.88
C ALA A 93 12.56 21.67 22.53
N ALA A 94 12.68 22.81 21.84
CA ALA A 94 13.46 22.90 20.59
C ALA A 94 14.70 23.83 20.70
N GLU A 95 14.91 24.51 21.83
CA GLU A 95 15.98 25.51 21.96
C GLU A 95 17.32 24.97 22.49
N GLU A 96 17.40 23.70 22.92
CA GLU A 96 18.65 23.11 23.46
C GLU A 96 19.54 22.36 22.45
N VAL A 97 19.11 22.14 21.19
CA VAL A 97 19.88 21.27 20.27
C VAL A 97 20.94 22.03 19.43
N ILE A 98 20.99 23.36 19.47
CA ILE A 98 21.89 24.17 18.62
C ILE A 98 23.18 24.64 19.32
N ALA A 99 23.45 24.21 20.56
CA ALA A 99 24.58 24.70 21.35
C ALA A 99 25.83 23.79 21.38
N GLU A 100 25.85 22.64 20.70
CA GLU A 100 27.03 21.75 20.64
C GLU A 100 27.42 21.31 19.21
N ALA A 101 27.69 22.27 18.32
CA ALA A 101 28.36 22.03 17.04
C ALA A 101 29.60 22.93 16.86
#